data_AF-A0A511KND6-F1
#
_entry.id   AF-A0A511KND6-F1
#
_cell.length_a   1.000
_cell.length_b   1.000
_cell.length_c   1.000
_cell.angle_alpha   90.00
_cell.angle_beta   90.00
_cell.angle_gamma   90.00
#
_symmetry.space_group_name_H-M   'P 1'
#
loop_
_entity.id
_entity.type
_entity.pdbx_description
1 polymer ?
#
loop_
_entity_poly.entity_id
_entity_poly.type
_entity_poly.pdbx_seq_one_letter_code
_entity_poly.pdbx_strand_id
1 'polypeptide(L)'
;MDALRDALNSWRREPAHYLPLARSSNAGVIFDFPRASLDGPEKEQRRRSRSGSVSAGSARRRSASLDDDSRNQSPSRPDADPSTNTDHSHWSRRHCHILAVVLAIAAFAGVYSLTTPEVLEKARTTVGKGWDRVTGGRFSSASSKESHYFPSSAEVPPSASTWEPACSPSTWSSGTWIPLDPPLRPHTSIWAASPDFHAGACAQNWHRGAWYLGVVPPGTEPGVEGEEQADGKWPMSGYRRRAAGYRWGAGSETCQAEVEQPWLAREGDEEDEGTVKLLQDLVDRGAWLIYGDSLSEQQFFSLSCALYPHVRAVWPYPSMSEWRQVKEEHLFLIPDSPLIQRGKLRVPEGWDYDGSPLVSHVRTDHGLAPEELVSLFETVHAKSAPPAFTALYPDLTSLPPFSPPEALLTDVETFSPSLDYTLQLFLRPSRYRNISTSISPSYAPSTTPPNAVEIERQATRSGSYRALIFSTGAHFSARHFNLPFKPEGGPNAQIEFFDLVLREMLNRFARALESASEEERRGKEVIVRPTTMGHDDCHEAMGPLQEEDEKKSSWWSWPDMWRMNKHGANIVRDFNHPLVTWLDIGRPTNLRPDAHTNDDCLHLSAGTGVVEGWTHYMAYWLRERAAWLDQGR
;
A
#
# COMPACT_ATOMS: atom_id res chain seq x y z
N MET A 1 0.22 59.16 -31.92
CA MET A 1 -0.29 57.77 -31.93
C MET A 1 0.80 56.72 -32.15
N ASP A 2 2.08 57.09 -32.23
CA ASP A 2 3.22 56.15 -32.11
C ASP A 2 4.13 56.41 -30.89
N ALA A 3 3.71 57.26 -29.95
CA ALA A 3 4.44 57.55 -28.70
C ALA A 3 3.78 56.97 -27.44
N LEU A 4 2.71 56.17 -27.60
CA LEU A 4 2.02 55.48 -26.49
C LEU A 4 2.21 53.96 -26.51
N ARG A 5 3.00 53.44 -27.46
CA ARG A 5 3.25 51.99 -27.63
C ARG A 5 4.57 51.54 -26.99
N ASP A 6 5.49 52.45 -26.69
CA ASP A 6 6.81 52.13 -26.09
C ASP A 6 6.87 52.29 -24.56
N ALA A 7 5.80 52.74 -23.91
CA ALA A 7 5.76 52.88 -22.44
C ALA A 7 5.18 51.65 -21.71
N LEU A 8 4.72 50.61 -22.43
CA LEU A 8 4.08 49.42 -21.85
C LEU A 8 4.94 48.15 -21.86
N ASN A 9 6.19 48.20 -22.33
CA ASN A 9 7.03 47.00 -22.52
C ASN A 9 8.28 46.89 -21.61
N SER A 10 8.39 47.65 -20.51
CA SER A 10 9.61 47.61 -19.65
C SER A 10 9.42 47.20 -18.19
N TRP A 11 8.26 46.69 -17.76
CA TRP A 11 8.06 46.24 -16.37
C TRP A 11 7.65 44.77 -16.28
N ARG A 12 8.61 43.86 -16.51
CA ARG A 12 8.61 42.50 -15.94
C ARG A 12 10.04 42.06 -15.66
N ARG A 13 10.43 42.04 -14.38
CA ARG A 13 11.35 41.12 -13.71
C ARG A 13 11.69 41.68 -12.33
N GLU A 14 11.03 41.18 -11.30
CA GLU A 14 11.61 40.74 -10.02
C GLU A 14 10.50 40.18 -9.09
N PRO A 15 10.74 39.09 -8.35
CA PRO A 15 9.73 38.43 -7.51
C PRO A 15 9.56 39.19 -6.19
N ALA A 16 8.34 39.66 -5.92
CA ALA A 16 8.00 40.29 -4.66
C ALA A 16 7.67 39.23 -3.59
N HIS A 17 8.30 39.42 -2.44
CA HIS A 17 8.17 38.69 -1.20
C HIS A 17 6.72 38.47 -0.73
N TYR A 18 6.48 37.29 -0.15
CA TYR A 18 5.27 36.93 0.58
C TYR A 18 4.93 37.97 1.65
N LEU A 19 3.74 38.56 1.52
CA LEU A 19 3.02 39.23 2.60
C LEU A 19 1.75 38.42 2.92
N PRO A 20 1.41 38.24 4.21
CA PRO A 20 0.29 37.40 4.63
C PRO A 20 -1.03 38.14 4.44
N LEU A 21 -1.98 37.55 3.72
CA LEU A 21 -3.33 38.09 3.61
C LEU A 21 -4.25 37.55 4.71
N ALA A 22 -4.67 38.52 5.53
CA ALA A 22 -6.01 38.75 6.06
C ALA A 22 -6.71 37.62 6.85
N ARG A 23 -6.69 37.82 8.18
CA ARG A 23 -7.73 37.39 9.12
C ARG A 23 -9.12 37.73 8.59
N SER A 24 -9.99 36.73 8.45
CA SER A 24 -11.43 36.93 8.60
C SER A 24 -11.83 36.59 10.04
N SER A 25 -12.69 37.43 10.58
CA SER A 25 -13.13 37.46 11.96
C SER A 25 -14.41 36.64 12.16
N ASN A 26 -14.42 35.87 13.26
CA ASN A 26 -15.55 35.54 14.13
C ASN A 26 -16.73 34.73 13.57
N ALA A 27 -16.77 33.45 13.95
CA ALA A 27 -17.90 32.88 14.70
C ALA A 27 -17.31 32.03 15.83
N GLY A 28 -17.42 32.51 17.07
CA GLY A 28 -16.86 31.86 18.25
C GLY A 28 -17.71 30.67 18.71
N VAL A 29 -17.07 29.52 18.90
CA VAL A 29 -17.55 28.46 19.79
C VAL A 29 -16.54 28.37 20.92
N ILE A 30 -16.99 28.83 22.09
CA ILE A 30 -16.26 28.80 23.36
C ILE A 30 -16.32 27.35 23.86
N PHE A 31 -15.17 26.69 23.95
CA PHE A 31 -15.03 25.47 24.76
C PHE A 31 -14.79 25.90 26.21
N ASP A 32 -15.86 25.92 27.01
CA ASP A 32 -15.79 25.99 28.46
C ASP A 32 -15.47 24.60 29.01
N PHE A 33 -14.25 24.41 29.52
CA PHE A 33 -13.92 23.27 30.37
C PHE A 33 -14.28 23.62 31.82
N PRO A 34 -15.13 22.85 32.52
CA PRO A 34 -15.36 23.06 33.94
C PRO A 34 -14.11 22.68 34.74
N ARG A 35 -13.49 23.69 35.37
CA ARG A 35 -12.50 23.55 36.43
C ARG A 35 -13.18 22.94 37.66
N ALA A 36 -12.89 21.67 37.94
CA ALA A 36 -13.15 21.09 39.25
C ALA A 36 -12.04 21.52 40.22
N SER A 37 -12.46 22.08 41.36
CA SER A 37 -11.62 22.55 42.44
C SER A 37 -11.09 21.39 43.26
N LEU A 38 -9.79 21.38 43.57
CA LEU A 38 -9.26 20.68 44.74
C LEU A 38 -8.23 21.59 45.42
N ASP A 39 -8.70 22.29 46.45
CA ASP A 39 -7.87 22.85 47.52
C ASP A 39 -7.41 21.71 48.44
N GLY A 40 -6.14 21.73 48.85
CA GLY A 40 -5.63 20.86 49.91
C GLY A 40 -4.11 20.67 49.90
N PRO A 41 -3.36 21.18 50.90
CA PRO A 41 -1.91 21.36 50.79
C PRO A 41 -1.10 20.25 51.47
N GLU A 42 0.06 19.91 50.90
CA GLU A 42 1.17 19.36 51.70
C GLU A 42 2.50 19.99 51.30
N LYS A 43 3.11 20.60 52.32
CA LYS A 43 4.49 21.04 52.36
C LYS A 43 5.40 19.83 52.57
N GLU A 44 6.64 19.93 52.09
CA GLU A 44 7.87 19.96 52.92
C GLU A 44 9.05 19.29 52.18
N GLN A 45 10.03 20.14 51.83
CA GLN A 45 11.49 19.91 51.81
C GLN A 45 12.09 18.65 51.14
N ARG A 46 12.98 18.88 50.16
CA ARG A 46 14.44 18.87 50.41
C ARG A 46 15.29 19.33 49.21
N ARG A 47 16.02 20.42 49.45
CA ARG A 47 17.45 20.70 49.16
C ARG A 47 18.08 20.38 47.79
N ARG A 48 18.47 21.49 47.14
CA ARG A 48 19.84 21.88 46.72
C ARG A 48 20.71 20.80 46.03
N SER A 49 21.12 21.07 44.78
CA SER A 49 22.45 21.63 44.50
C SER A 49 22.72 21.89 43.01
N ARG A 50 23.31 23.08 42.76
CA ARG A 50 24.32 23.45 41.74
C ARG A 50 23.91 23.37 40.25
N SER A 51 23.71 24.49 39.55
CA SER A 51 24.71 25.47 39.09
C SER A 51 25.83 24.86 38.23
N GLY A 52 25.63 24.89 36.92
CA GLY A 52 26.66 24.61 35.91
C GLY A 52 26.37 25.45 34.67
N SER A 53 27.05 26.57 34.57
CA SER A 53 26.98 27.56 33.50
C SER A 53 27.60 27.07 32.19
N VAL A 54 26.92 27.39 31.09
CA VAL A 54 27.43 28.03 29.87
C VAL A 54 28.82 27.59 29.36
N SER A 55 28.81 26.93 28.19
CA SER A 55 29.90 27.06 27.21
C SER A 55 29.28 27.08 25.82
N ALA A 56 29.27 28.28 25.22
CA ALA A 56 28.91 28.52 23.83
C ALA A 56 30.05 28.01 22.93
N GLY A 57 29.78 26.94 22.18
CA GLY A 57 30.65 26.44 21.10
C GLY A 57 30.14 26.95 19.76
N SER A 58 30.81 27.97 19.23
CA SER A 58 30.65 28.47 17.86
C SER A 58 31.03 27.39 16.84
N ALA A 59 30.05 26.90 16.08
CA ALA A 59 30.29 26.05 14.91
C ALA A 59 29.82 26.77 13.65
N ARG A 60 30.80 27.08 12.79
CA ARG A 60 30.67 27.63 11.44
C ARG A 60 29.61 26.88 10.62
N ARG A 61 28.54 27.59 10.25
CA ARG A 61 27.69 27.20 9.11
C ARG A 61 28.49 27.40 7.81
N ARG A 62 28.75 26.32 7.09
CA ARG A 62 29.04 26.37 5.65
C ARG A 62 27.70 26.36 4.92
N SER A 63 27.40 27.46 4.27
CA SER A 63 26.40 27.58 3.21
C SER A 63 26.86 26.78 1.99
N ALA A 64 26.12 25.74 1.62
CA ALA A 64 26.20 25.14 0.30
C ALA A 64 24.94 25.58 -0.46
N SER A 65 25.16 26.30 -1.56
CA SER A 65 24.15 26.68 -2.54
C SER A 65 23.63 25.43 -3.24
N LEU A 66 22.31 25.28 -3.27
CA LEU A 66 21.61 24.38 -4.17
C LEU A 66 21.52 25.09 -5.52
N ASP A 67 22.32 24.64 -6.48
CA ASP A 67 22.11 24.95 -7.89
C ASP A 67 21.27 23.83 -8.51
N ASP A 68 20.20 24.31 -9.12
CA ASP A 68 19.20 23.67 -9.97
C ASP A 68 19.85 23.26 -11.30
N ASP A 69 19.65 22.01 -11.74
CA ASP A 69 19.87 21.65 -13.14
C ASP A 69 19.09 20.38 -13.52
N SER A 70 17.86 20.63 -13.97
CA SER A 70 17.07 19.73 -14.81
C SER A 70 17.74 19.53 -16.18
N ARG A 71 18.01 18.29 -16.61
CA ARG A 71 18.22 17.99 -18.05
C ARG A 71 17.60 16.67 -18.50
N ASN A 72 16.50 16.82 -19.22
CA ASN A 72 16.06 15.99 -20.34
C ASN A 72 17.23 15.68 -21.29
N GLN A 73 17.51 14.40 -21.56
CA GLN A 73 18.09 13.98 -22.85
C GLN A 73 17.63 12.56 -23.21
N SER A 74 16.65 12.46 -24.12
CA SER A 74 16.46 11.30 -25.00
C SER A 74 17.51 11.35 -26.11
N PRO A 75 18.15 10.23 -26.51
CA PRO A 75 19.08 10.25 -27.62
C PRO A 75 18.38 9.98 -28.96
N SER A 76 18.50 10.95 -29.86
CA SER A 76 18.17 10.85 -31.29
C SER A 76 19.17 9.95 -32.03
N ARG A 77 18.64 9.08 -32.89
CA ARG A 77 19.37 8.35 -33.94
C ARG A 77 19.97 9.31 -34.98
N PRO A 78 21.06 8.91 -35.65
CA PRO A 78 21.25 9.26 -37.04
C PRO A 78 21.39 8.02 -37.95
N ASP A 79 20.73 8.11 -39.10
CA ASP A 79 20.90 7.22 -40.26
C ASP A 79 22.26 7.44 -40.93
N ALA A 80 22.87 6.35 -41.41
CA ALA A 80 23.77 6.35 -42.57
C ALA A 80 23.82 4.97 -43.23
N ASP A 81 23.62 4.98 -44.54
CA ASP A 81 23.48 3.88 -45.50
C ASP A 81 24.86 3.36 -46.00
N PRO A 82 25.00 2.46 -47.00
CA PRO A 82 25.72 1.19 -46.82
C PRO A 82 26.97 1.07 -47.70
N SER A 83 27.91 0.19 -47.33
CA SER A 83 28.85 -0.37 -48.32
C SER A 83 29.39 -1.74 -47.92
N THR A 84 29.25 -2.64 -48.88
CA THR A 84 29.74 -4.01 -49.04
C THR A 84 31.24 -4.19 -48.74
N ASN A 85 31.63 -5.29 -48.08
CA ASN A 85 32.36 -6.39 -48.74
C ASN A 85 32.47 -7.63 -47.84
N THR A 86 32.56 -8.76 -48.53
CA THR A 86 32.54 -10.17 -48.14
C THR A 86 33.60 -10.64 -47.13
N ASP A 87 33.25 -11.60 -46.25
CA ASP A 87 34.11 -12.75 -46.00
C ASP A 87 33.30 -14.01 -45.61
N HIS A 88 33.50 -15.09 -46.37
CA HIS A 88 32.82 -16.38 -46.25
C HIS A 88 33.79 -17.42 -45.66
N SER A 89 33.65 -17.81 -44.38
CA SER A 89 34.25 -19.06 -43.89
C SER A 89 33.78 -19.63 -42.54
N HIS A 90 32.66 -19.17 -41.95
CA HIS A 90 32.24 -19.63 -40.60
C HIS A 90 30.91 -20.38 -40.49
N TRP A 91 30.29 -20.75 -41.62
CA TRP A 91 28.88 -21.21 -41.63
C TRP A 91 28.62 -22.71 -41.46
N SER A 92 29.65 -23.57 -41.39
CA SER A 92 29.44 -25.04 -41.33
C SER A 92 29.33 -25.63 -39.92
N ARG A 93 29.81 -24.95 -38.85
CA ARG A 93 29.78 -25.52 -37.48
C ARG A 93 28.50 -25.24 -36.69
N ARG A 94 27.83 -24.10 -36.93
CA ARG A 94 26.59 -23.74 -36.22
C ARG A 94 25.38 -24.58 -36.68
N HIS A 95 25.35 -25.00 -37.94
CA HIS A 95 24.25 -25.83 -38.45
C HIS A 95 24.30 -27.27 -37.92
N CYS A 96 25.49 -27.86 -37.68
CA CYS A 96 25.59 -29.19 -37.08
C CYS A 96 25.15 -29.24 -35.60
N HIS A 97 25.37 -28.17 -34.84
CA HIS A 97 24.89 -28.08 -33.45
C HIS A 97 23.38 -27.89 -33.36
N ILE A 98 22.80 -27.06 -34.23
CA ILE A 98 21.34 -26.88 -34.25
C ILE A 98 20.65 -28.16 -34.69
N LEU A 99 21.18 -28.89 -35.68
CA LEU A 99 20.61 -30.19 -36.10
C LEU A 99 20.71 -31.24 -34.99
N ALA A 100 21.82 -31.28 -34.25
CA ALA A 100 22.01 -32.22 -33.14
C ALA A 100 21.06 -31.93 -31.95
N VAL A 101 20.81 -30.66 -31.65
CA VAL A 101 19.86 -30.24 -30.60
C VAL A 101 18.42 -30.55 -31.01
N VAL A 102 18.05 -30.30 -32.27
CA VAL A 102 16.71 -30.61 -32.78
C VAL A 102 16.46 -32.12 -32.81
N LEU A 103 17.45 -32.93 -33.20
CA LEU A 103 17.36 -34.40 -33.17
C LEU A 103 17.32 -34.94 -31.74
N ALA A 104 18.03 -34.34 -30.78
CA ALA A 104 17.97 -34.71 -29.37
C ALA A 104 16.61 -34.38 -28.76
N ILE A 105 16.03 -33.22 -29.08
CA ILE A 105 14.68 -32.82 -28.62
C ILE A 105 13.61 -33.73 -29.24
N ALA A 106 13.72 -34.06 -30.53
CA ALA A 106 12.80 -34.99 -31.19
C ALA A 106 12.89 -36.41 -30.62
N ALA A 107 14.10 -36.88 -30.28
CA ALA A 107 14.29 -38.16 -29.61
C ALA A 107 13.71 -38.16 -28.19
N PHE A 108 13.85 -37.05 -27.45
CA PHE A 108 13.29 -36.91 -26.10
C PHE A 108 11.76 -36.84 -26.11
N ALA A 109 11.17 -36.10 -27.07
CA ALA A 109 9.72 -36.03 -27.26
C ALA A 109 9.13 -37.37 -27.73
N GLY A 110 9.86 -38.14 -28.55
CA GLY A 110 9.49 -39.49 -28.95
C GLY A 110 9.51 -40.50 -27.81
N VAL A 111 10.48 -40.40 -26.89
CA VAL A 111 10.54 -41.24 -25.68
C VAL A 111 9.43 -40.86 -24.68
N TYR A 112 9.13 -39.57 -24.52
CA TYR A 112 8.06 -39.10 -23.62
C TYR A 112 6.65 -39.46 -24.12
N SER A 113 6.47 -39.57 -25.44
CA SER A 113 5.19 -39.95 -26.06
C SER A 113 4.92 -41.47 -26.07
N LEU A 114 5.90 -42.29 -25.66
CA LEU A 114 5.79 -43.76 -25.64
C LEU A 114 5.83 -44.36 -24.23
N THR A 115 5.98 -43.57 -23.17
CA THR A 115 5.94 -44.06 -21.79
C THR A 115 4.52 -44.02 -21.23
N THR A 116 3.97 -45.19 -20.92
CA THR A 116 2.68 -45.30 -20.21
C THR A 116 2.81 -44.84 -18.75
N PRO A 117 1.72 -44.38 -18.11
CA PRO A 117 1.73 -43.91 -16.72
C PRO A 117 2.32 -44.91 -15.71
N GLU A 118 2.21 -46.21 -15.98
CA GLU A 118 2.74 -47.29 -15.15
C GLU A 118 4.28 -47.34 -15.09
N VAL A 119 4.98 -46.85 -16.12
CA VAL A 119 6.46 -46.79 -16.14
C VAL A 119 6.98 -45.63 -15.27
N LEU A 120 6.27 -44.51 -15.27
CA LEU A 120 6.56 -43.34 -14.42
C LEU A 120 6.34 -43.66 -12.93
N GLU A 121 5.31 -44.44 -12.60
CA GLU A 121 5.03 -44.89 -11.23
C GLU A 121 6.10 -45.86 -10.69
N LYS A 122 6.62 -46.74 -11.56
CA LYS A 122 7.72 -47.66 -11.23
C LYS A 122 9.06 -46.95 -11.07
N ALA A 123 9.32 -45.90 -11.84
CA ALA A 123 10.51 -45.07 -11.69
C ALA A 123 10.48 -44.29 -10.36
N ARG A 124 9.32 -43.74 -9.99
CA ARG A 124 9.12 -42.98 -8.74
C ARG A 124 9.33 -43.84 -7.48
N THR A 125 8.84 -45.08 -7.51
CA THR A 125 9.01 -46.04 -6.40
C THR A 125 10.42 -46.63 -6.30
N THR A 126 11.16 -46.72 -7.41
CA THR A 126 12.53 -47.22 -7.43
C THR A 126 13.54 -46.15 -6.96
N VAL A 127 13.29 -44.88 -7.26
CA VAL A 127 14.10 -43.75 -6.74
C VAL A 127 13.84 -43.52 -5.25
N GLY A 128 12.59 -43.65 -4.79
CA GLY A 128 12.26 -43.55 -3.35
C GLY A 128 12.94 -44.62 -2.49
N LYS A 129 13.00 -45.87 -2.97
CA LYS A 129 13.66 -46.98 -2.25
C LYS A 129 15.20 -46.94 -2.30
N GLY A 130 15.77 -46.17 -3.23
CA GLY A 130 17.21 -45.91 -3.30
C GLY A 130 17.68 -44.92 -2.24
N TRP A 131 16.82 -43.97 -1.84
CA TRP A 131 17.18 -42.91 -0.91
C TRP A 131 17.26 -43.40 0.54
N ASP A 132 16.33 -44.27 0.96
CA ASP A 132 16.31 -44.88 2.30
C ASP A 132 17.49 -45.83 2.57
N ARG A 133 18.21 -46.23 1.53
CA ARG A 133 19.39 -47.12 1.64
C ARG A 133 20.71 -46.37 1.77
N VAL A 134 20.71 -45.06 1.51
CA VAL A 134 21.91 -44.19 1.59
C VAL A 134 22.01 -43.46 2.94
N THR A 135 20.89 -43.27 3.65
CA THR A 135 20.85 -42.52 4.93
C THR A 135 20.85 -43.42 6.17
N GLY A 136 21.50 -44.58 6.08
CA GLY A 136 21.61 -45.60 7.14
C GLY A 136 21.67 -45.02 8.56
N GLY A 137 20.66 -45.35 9.36
CA GLY A 137 20.47 -44.81 10.69
C GLY A 137 21.61 -45.10 11.66
N ARG A 138 21.95 -44.05 12.43
CA ARG A 138 22.32 -44.07 13.85
C ARG A 138 22.76 -42.67 14.24
N PHE A 139 21.93 -41.94 14.99
CA PHE A 139 22.38 -41.12 16.11
C PHE A 139 21.17 -40.82 16.99
N SER A 140 21.08 -41.54 18.10
CA SER A 140 20.28 -41.13 19.26
C SER A 140 21.07 -40.10 20.07
N SER A 141 20.35 -39.05 20.48
CA SER A 141 20.58 -38.16 21.63
C SER A 141 21.97 -37.56 21.84
N ALA A 142 22.11 -36.28 21.49
CA ALA A 142 22.72 -35.30 22.37
C ALA A 142 22.14 -33.90 22.08
N SER A 143 21.56 -33.32 23.12
CA SER A 143 21.04 -31.96 23.22
C SER A 143 22.09 -30.90 22.91
N SER A 144 21.79 -29.94 22.03
CA SER A 144 22.09 -28.51 22.23
C SER A 144 21.47 -27.62 21.14
N LYS A 145 20.50 -26.78 21.54
CA LYS A 145 20.21 -25.42 21.02
C LYS A 145 20.42 -25.16 19.51
N GLU A 146 19.60 -25.72 18.64
CA GLU A 146 19.43 -25.26 17.26
C GLU A 146 17.95 -25.40 16.85
N SER A 147 17.12 -24.39 17.14
CA SER A 147 15.73 -24.35 16.66
C SER A 147 15.11 -22.96 16.81
N HIS A 148 15.48 -21.96 16.00
CA HIS A 148 14.77 -20.67 15.99
C HIS A 148 14.74 -19.91 14.65
N TYR A 149 15.06 -20.51 13.50
CA TYR A 149 14.94 -19.79 12.22
C TYR A 149 13.70 -20.14 11.39
N PHE A 150 13.10 -21.30 11.61
CA PHE A 150 11.81 -21.67 11.03
C PHE A 150 11.07 -22.54 12.04
N PRO A 151 9.81 -22.26 12.40
CA PRO A 151 9.01 -23.29 13.04
C PRO A 151 8.97 -24.48 12.07
N SER A 152 9.57 -25.60 12.49
CA SER A 152 9.25 -26.90 11.91
C SER A 152 7.74 -27.00 11.92
N SER A 153 7.14 -27.27 10.76
CA SER A 153 5.71 -27.54 10.58
C SER A 153 5.21 -28.37 11.75
N ALA A 154 4.54 -27.72 12.71
CA ALA A 154 3.69 -28.45 13.64
C ALA A 154 2.68 -29.17 12.75
N GLU A 155 2.50 -30.48 12.98
CA GLU A 155 1.53 -31.28 12.25
C GLU A 155 0.18 -30.55 12.23
N VAL A 156 -0.13 -30.00 11.05
CA VAL A 156 -1.41 -29.33 10.80
C VAL A 156 -2.48 -30.40 11.00
N PRO A 157 -3.45 -30.21 11.91
CA PRO A 157 -4.55 -31.14 12.07
C PRO A 157 -5.22 -31.36 10.70
N PRO A 158 -5.57 -32.60 10.33
CA PRO A 158 -6.26 -32.84 9.07
C PRO A 158 -7.60 -32.09 9.07
N SER A 159 -7.85 -31.35 7.99
CA SER A 159 -9.13 -30.73 7.60
C SER A 159 -9.71 -29.64 8.51
N ALA A 160 -9.02 -28.51 8.69
CA ALA A 160 -9.77 -27.25 8.72
C ALA A 160 -10.32 -27.05 7.29
N SER A 161 -11.64 -27.09 7.09
CA SER A 161 -12.22 -26.85 5.77
C SER A 161 -11.73 -25.49 5.27
N THR A 162 -11.07 -25.45 4.11
CA THR A 162 -10.71 -24.20 3.46
C THR A 162 -12.01 -23.50 3.06
N TRP A 163 -12.42 -22.52 3.86
CA TRP A 163 -13.54 -21.67 3.52
C TRP A 163 -13.23 -20.91 2.24
N GLU A 164 -14.19 -20.89 1.33
CA GLU A 164 -14.19 -20.04 0.16
C GLU A 164 -15.52 -19.28 0.11
N PRO A 165 -15.51 -17.95 -0.13
CA PRO A 165 -16.74 -17.19 -0.31
C PRO A 165 -17.40 -17.54 -1.65
N ALA A 166 -18.71 -17.29 -1.75
CA ALA A 166 -19.47 -17.52 -2.98
C ALA A 166 -18.90 -16.72 -4.18
N CYS A 167 -18.35 -15.54 -3.92
CA CYS A 167 -17.58 -14.76 -4.88
C CYS A 167 -16.10 -14.75 -4.48
N SER A 168 -15.30 -15.61 -5.11
CA SER A 168 -13.85 -15.66 -4.86
C SER A 168 -13.13 -14.41 -5.41
N PRO A 169 -11.91 -14.08 -4.91
CA PRO A 169 -11.19 -12.89 -5.38
C PRO A 169 -10.87 -12.96 -6.87
N SER A 170 -10.49 -14.14 -7.36
CA SER A 170 -10.19 -14.36 -8.77
C SER A 170 -11.44 -14.25 -9.65
N THR A 171 -12.60 -14.74 -9.18
CA THR A 171 -13.88 -14.59 -9.89
C THR A 171 -14.35 -13.13 -9.97
N TRP A 172 -14.17 -12.36 -8.90
CA TRP A 172 -14.47 -10.93 -8.94
C TRP A 172 -13.52 -10.20 -9.90
N SER A 173 -12.21 -10.47 -9.78
CA SER A 173 -11.15 -9.86 -10.58
C SER A 173 -11.20 -10.21 -12.06
N SER A 174 -11.84 -11.31 -12.46
CA SER A 174 -12.00 -11.69 -13.87
C SER A 174 -13.05 -10.87 -14.63
N GLY A 175 -13.64 -9.85 -13.98
CA GLY A 175 -14.58 -8.91 -14.59
C GLY A 175 -13.98 -7.98 -15.65
N THR A 176 -14.75 -6.97 -16.04
CA THR A 176 -14.35 -5.98 -17.04
C THR A 176 -14.89 -4.59 -16.68
N TRP A 177 -14.21 -3.55 -17.15
CA TRP A 177 -14.70 -2.18 -17.02
C TRP A 177 -15.76 -1.88 -18.07
N ILE A 178 -16.93 -1.44 -17.61
CA ILE A 178 -18.09 -1.14 -18.44
C ILE A 178 -18.26 0.38 -18.47
N PRO A 179 -18.35 1.02 -19.66
CA PRO A 179 -18.69 2.44 -19.75
C PRO A 179 -20.02 2.75 -19.05
N LEU A 180 -20.11 3.91 -18.41
CA LEU A 180 -21.37 4.39 -17.86
C LEU A 180 -22.36 4.71 -19.00
N ASP A 181 -23.62 4.31 -18.80
CA ASP A 181 -24.73 4.63 -19.69
C ASP A 181 -25.87 5.27 -18.89
N PRO A 182 -26.21 6.55 -19.12
CA PRO A 182 -25.58 7.45 -20.10
C PRO A 182 -24.15 7.88 -19.67
N PRO A 183 -23.29 8.28 -20.63
CA PRO A 183 -21.97 8.80 -20.31
C PRO A 183 -22.04 10.10 -19.51
N LEU A 184 -20.98 10.38 -18.74
CA LEU A 184 -20.88 11.60 -17.95
C LEU A 184 -20.95 12.85 -18.84
N ARG A 185 -21.76 13.84 -18.43
CA ARG A 185 -21.89 15.11 -19.15
C ARG A 185 -20.60 15.93 -19.01
N PRO A 186 -20.26 16.80 -19.98
CA PRO A 186 -19.05 17.62 -19.91
C PRO A 186 -18.92 18.45 -18.63
N HIS A 187 -20.05 18.90 -18.08
CA HIS A 187 -20.11 19.74 -16.88
C HIS A 187 -20.49 18.97 -15.61
N THR A 188 -20.40 17.63 -15.62
CA THR A 188 -20.60 16.84 -14.40
C THR A 188 -19.57 17.29 -13.36
N SER A 189 -20.06 17.66 -12.17
CA SER A 189 -19.19 18.02 -11.06
C SER A 189 -18.31 16.84 -10.67
N ILE A 190 -17.15 17.14 -10.12
CA ILE A 190 -16.17 16.16 -9.66
C ILE A 190 -16.75 15.08 -8.73
N TRP A 191 -17.74 15.46 -7.92
CA TRP A 191 -18.40 14.58 -6.97
C TRP A 191 -19.46 13.72 -7.64
N ALA A 192 -20.30 14.32 -8.48
CA ALA A 192 -21.35 13.62 -9.22
C ALA A 192 -20.82 12.65 -10.30
N ALA A 193 -19.53 12.71 -10.61
CA ALA A 193 -18.88 11.81 -11.56
C ALA A 193 -18.45 10.49 -10.91
N SER A 194 -18.26 10.46 -9.59
CA SER A 194 -17.95 9.23 -8.88
C SER A 194 -19.25 8.58 -8.44
N PRO A 195 -19.54 7.36 -8.90
CA PRO A 195 -20.75 6.64 -8.49
C PRO A 195 -20.76 6.36 -6.98
N ASP A 196 -19.58 6.28 -6.35
CA ASP A 196 -19.40 5.91 -4.94
C ASP A 196 -19.33 7.12 -3.99
N PHE A 197 -19.31 8.37 -4.51
CA PHE A 197 -19.22 9.58 -3.68
C PHE A 197 -20.57 10.30 -3.60
N HIS A 198 -21.33 9.98 -2.56
CA HIS A 198 -22.75 10.29 -2.51
C HIS A 198 -23.11 11.69 -2.02
N ALA A 199 -22.28 12.30 -1.17
CA ALA A 199 -22.63 13.54 -0.47
C ALA A 199 -21.79 14.76 -0.87
N GLY A 200 -21.11 14.69 -2.02
CA GLY A 200 -20.51 15.89 -2.61
C GLY A 200 -19.23 16.39 -1.92
N ALA A 201 -18.65 15.60 -1.03
CA ALA A 201 -17.44 15.94 -0.27
C ALA A 201 -16.78 14.68 0.32
N CYS A 202 -15.66 14.87 1.02
CA CYS A 202 -14.99 13.85 1.82
C CYS A 202 -14.88 14.30 3.28
N ALA A 203 -14.66 13.35 4.19
CA ALA A 203 -14.49 13.58 5.62
C ALA A 203 -13.26 14.47 5.90
N GLN A 204 -13.50 15.78 5.97
CA GLN A 204 -12.54 16.88 5.93
C GLN A 204 -11.98 17.16 4.53
N ASN A 205 -12.04 18.43 4.11
CA ASN A 205 -11.49 18.97 2.86
C ASN A 205 -9.95 18.94 2.79
N TRP A 206 -9.30 18.06 3.56
CA TRP A 206 -7.87 17.81 3.44
C TRP A 206 -7.62 17.06 2.14
N HIS A 207 -6.74 17.61 1.31
CA HIS A 207 -6.58 17.21 -0.08
C HIS A 207 -5.11 17.13 -0.44
N ARG A 208 -4.69 16.00 -1.00
CA ARG A 208 -3.73 16.07 -2.10
C ARG A 208 -4.55 16.30 -3.36
N GLY A 209 -4.47 17.50 -3.92
CA GLY A 209 -5.22 17.92 -5.13
C GLY A 209 -5.17 16.91 -6.29
N ALA A 210 -4.09 16.13 -6.36
CA ALA A 210 -3.88 15.13 -7.37
C ALA A 210 -4.68 13.83 -7.18
N TRP A 211 -5.07 13.46 -5.95
CA TRP A 211 -5.50 12.10 -5.58
C TRP A 211 -7.00 11.82 -5.65
N TYR A 212 -7.82 12.84 -5.84
CA TYR A 212 -9.26 12.66 -6.08
C TYR A 212 -9.59 13.19 -7.46
N LEU A 213 -10.69 12.76 -8.05
CA LEU A 213 -11.15 13.22 -9.36
C LEU A 213 -11.44 14.73 -9.46
N GLY A 214 -11.38 15.48 -8.36
CA GLY A 214 -11.54 16.93 -8.33
C GLY A 214 -10.27 17.76 -8.39
N VAL A 215 -10.28 18.82 -9.21
CA VAL A 215 -9.19 19.79 -9.28
C VAL A 215 -9.76 21.15 -8.86
N VAL A 216 -9.18 21.77 -7.84
CA VAL A 216 -8.71 23.15 -8.00
C VAL A 216 -7.26 22.99 -8.45
N PRO A 217 -6.82 23.53 -9.61
CA PRO A 217 -5.47 23.30 -10.08
C PRO A 217 -4.44 23.90 -9.12
N PRO A 218 -3.31 23.24 -8.82
CA PRO A 218 -2.12 23.98 -8.43
C PRO A 218 -1.61 24.73 -9.68
N GLY A 219 -1.85 26.05 -9.75
CA GLY A 219 -1.01 26.96 -10.54
C GLY A 219 -1.57 27.65 -11.80
N THR A 220 -2.72 27.28 -12.37
CA THR A 220 -3.38 27.90 -13.58
C THR A 220 -2.51 27.93 -14.87
N GLU A 221 -3.02 27.79 -16.11
CA GLU A 221 -4.16 28.47 -16.75
C GLU A 221 -5.30 27.56 -17.23
N PRO A 222 -6.55 27.99 -17.02
CA PRO A 222 -7.75 27.36 -17.57
C PRO A 222 -7.95 27.75 -19.04
N GLY A 223 -8.09 26.75 -19.91
CA GLY A 223 -9.04 26.88 -21.01
C GLY A 223 -10.47 26.88 -20.44
N VAL A 224 -11.49 26.98 -21.28
CA VAL A 224 -12.93 26.99 -20.91
C VAL A 224 -13.34 25.86 -19.94
N GLU A 225 -12.52 24.82 -19.77
CA GLU A 225 -12.65 23.70 -18.82
C GLU A 225 -12.06 23.96 -17.40
N GLY A 226 -11.69 25.18 -17.02
CA GLY A 226 -11.09 25.45 -15.69
C GLY A 226 -11.55 26.73 -14.99
N GLU A 227 -12.69 27.29 -15.41
CA GLU A 227 -13.35 28.36 -14.65
C GLU A 227 -14.34 27.74 -13.65
N GLU A 228 -14.33 28.24 -12.42
CA GLU A 228 -15.38 28.00 -11.44
C GLU A 228 -16.74 28.41 -12.06
N GLN A 229 -17.70 27.49 -12.10
CA GLN A 229 -19.03 27.81 -12.58
C GLN A 229 -19.68 28.85 -11.67
N ALA A 230 -20.68 29.57 -12.19
CA ALA A 230 -21.38 30.61 -11.43
C ALA A 230 -22.03 30.11 -10.11
N ASP A 231 -22.16 28.80 -9.93
CA ASP A 231 -22.66 28.14 -8.72
C ASP A 231 -21.55 27.64 -7.76
N GLY A 232 -20.28 28.00 -8.02
CA GLY A 232 -19.13 27.60 -7.21
C GLY A 232 -18.58 26.20 -7.50
N LYS A 233 -19.08 25.52 -8.54
CA LYS A 233 -18.63 24.17 -8.91
C LYS A 233 -17.51 24.19 -9.94
N TRP A 234 -16.55 23.29 -9.75
CA TRP A 234 -15.44 23.10 -10.67
C TRP A 234 -15.75 21.93 -11.63
N PRO A 235 -15.73 22.16 -12.95
CA PRO A 235 -15.87 21.07 -13.91
C PRO A 235 -14.64 20.14 -13.82
N MET A 236 -14.89 18.85 -13.97
CA MET A 236 -13.82 17.87 -14.06
C MET A 236 -13.04 18.05 -15.38
N SER A 237 -11.70 17.92 -15.34
CA SER A 237 -10.89 17.93 -16.57
C SER A 237 -11.35 16.83 -17.53
N GLY A 238 -11.19 17.05 -18.84
CA GLY A 238 -11.56 16.04 -19.83
C GLY A 238 -10.90 14.67 -19.61
N TYR A 239 -9.68 14.64 -19.07
CA TYR A 239 -8.99 13.41 -18.65
C TYR A 239 -9.75 12.68 -17.54
N ARG A 240 -10.01 13.37 -16.42
CA ARG A 240 -10.66 12.76 -15.27
C ARG A 240 -12.10 12.34 -15.56
N ARG A 241 -12.81 13.06 -16.43
CA ARG A 241 -14.18 12.71 -16.84
C ARG A 241 -14.21 11.39 -17.61
N ARG A 242 -13.17 11.12 -18.41
CA ARG A 242 -13.03 9.80 -19.06
C ARG A 242 -12.74 8.73 -18.03
N ALA A 243 -11.81 8.98 -17.11
CA ALA A 243 -11.47 8.04 -16.04
C ALA A 243 -12.67 7.66 -15.15
N ALA A 244 -13.51 8.63 -14.80
CA ALA A 244 -14.73 8.40 -14.03
C ALA A 244 -15.87 7.77 -14.86
N GLY A 245 -15.72 7.68 -16.17
CA GLY A 245 -16.76 7.24 -17.11
C GLY A 245 -16.97 5.72 -17.16
N TYR A 246 -16.47 4.97 -16.18
CA TYR A 246 -16.50 3.51 -16.15
C TYR A 246 -16.92 3.00 -14.77
N ARG A 247 -17.51 1.80 -14.77
CA ARG A 247 -17.78 1.01 -13.56
C ARG A 247 -17.25 -0.41 -13.72
N TRP A 248 -16.91 -1.05 -12.62
CA TRP A 248 -16.50 -2.45 -12.65
C TRP A 248 -17.72 -3.35 -12.81
N GLY A 249 -17.70 -4.22 -13.83
CA GLY A 249 -18.61 -5.34 -13.97
C GLY A 249 -17.92 -6.60 -13.50
N ALA A 250 -18.35 -7.16 -12.36
CA ALA A 250 -17.68 -8.31 -11.76
C ALA A 250 -17.78 -9.56 -12.66
N GLY A 251 -16.81 -10.48 -12.52
CA GLY A 251 -16.69 -11.65 -13.41
C GLY A 251 -17.78 -12.71 -13.31
N SER A 252 -18.73 -12.58 -12.38
CA SER A 252 -19.90 -13.46 -12.27
C SER A 252 -21.13 -12.72 -11.77
N GLU A 253 -22.33 -13.26 -12.02
CA GLU A 253 -23.58 -12.70 -11.50
C GLU A 253 -23.62 -12.67 -9.97
N THR A 254 -23.08 -13.71 -9.32
CA THR A 254 -22.97 -13.75 -7.85
C THR A 254 -22.05 -12.64 -7.33
N CYS A 255 -20.88 -12.45 -7.94
CA CYS A 255 -19.99 -11.36 -7.57
C CYS A 255 -20.63 -9.99 -7.81
N GLN A 256 -21.33 -9.83 -8.93
CA GLN A 256 -22.03 -8.59 -9.22
C GLN A 256 -23.09 -8.32 -8.15
N ALA A 257 -23.93 -9.29 -7.82
CA ALA A 257 -25.03 -9.14 -6.87
C ALA A 257 -24.56 -8.91 -5.43
N GLU A 258 -23.52 -9.62 -4.98
CA GLU A 258 -23.11 -9.61 -3.57
C GLU A 258 -22.00 -8.59 -3.24
N VAL A 259 -21.20 -8.22 -4.24
CA VAL A 259 -20.07 -7.29 -4.08
C VAL A 259 -20.42 -5.90 -4.59
N GLU A 260 -20.86 -5.77 -5.85
CA GLU A 260 -21.01 -4.46 -6.51
C GLU A 260 -22.39 -3.83 -6.35
N GLN A 261 -23.47 -4.61 -6.53
CA GLN A 261 -24.84 -4.09 -6.44
C GLN A 261 -25.18 -3.37 -5.12
N PRO A 262 -24.68 -3.79 -3.94
CA PRO A 262 -24.94 -3.07 -2.70
C PRO A 262 -24.52 -1.60 -2.74
N TRP A 263 -23.48 -1.26 -3.52
CA TRP A 263 -22.95 0.10 -3.65
C TRP A 263 -23.64 0.89 -4.77
N LEU A 264 -24.24 0.20 -5.75
CA LEU A 264 -24.90 0.83 -6.89
C LEU A 264 -26.40 1.08 -6.64
N ALA A 265 -27.03 0.30 -5.77
CA ALA A 265 -28.46 0.35 -5.52
C ALA A 265 -28.81 1.51 -4.57
N ARG A 266 -29.34 2.62 -5.14
CA ARG A 266 -29.92 3.73 -4.38
C ARG A 266 -31.38 3.93 -4.72
N GLU A 267 -32.20 4.13 -3.69
CA GLU A 267 -33.57 4.60 -3.81
C GLU A 267 -33.65 6.07 -3.38
N GLY A 268 -33.63 6.99 -4.35
CA GLY A 268 -33.68 8.43 -4.09
C GLY A 268 -32.48 8.95 -3.29
N ASP A 269 -32.76 9.65 -2.20
CA ASP A 269 -31.75 10.27 -1.32
C ASP A 269 -31.31 9.34 -0.16
N GLU A 270 -31.67 8.06 -0.18
CA GLU A 270 -31.13 7.08 0.78
C GLU A 270 -29.68 6.71 0.43
N GLU A 271 -28.88 6.42 1.47
CA GLU A 271 -27.54 5.86 1.26
C GLU A 271 -27.62 4.45 0.69
N ASP A 272 -26.59 4.08 -0.06
CA ASP A 272 -26.48 2.74 -0.63
C ASP A 272 -26.32 1.68 0.47
N GLU A 273 -26.71 0.45 0.16
CA GLU A 273 -26.68 -0.66 1.11
C GLU A 273 -25.24 -1.03 1.50
N GLY A 274 -24.27 -0.86 0.60
CA GLY A 274 -22.85 -1.13 0.80
C GLY A 274 -22.25 -0.26 1.91
N THR A 275 -22.46 1.05 1.85
CA THR A 275 -22.05 2.03 2.87
C THR A 275 -22.66 1.71 4.23
N VAL A 276 -23.97 1.43 4.27
CA VAL A 276 -24.65 1.06 5.52
C VAL A 276 -24.07 -0.22 6.11
N LYS A 277 -23.89 -1.26 5.29
CA LYS A 277 -23.30 -2.55 5.71
C LYS A 277 -21.87 -2.40 6.19
N LEU A 278 -21.03 -1.63 5.48
CA LEU A 278 -19.65 -1.40 5.87
C LEU A 278 -19.59 -0.67 7.22
N LEU A 279 -20.32 0.44 7.39
CA LEU A 279 -20.34 1.17 8.66
C LEU A 279 -20.85 0.29 9.81
N GLN A 280 -21.87 -0.52 9.58
CA GLN A 280 -22.38 -1.44 10.60
C GLN A 280 -21.34 -2.51 10.96
N ASP A 281 -20.61 -3.09 9.98
CA ASP A 281 -19.55 -4.07 10.25
C ASP A 281 -18.40 -3.46 11.05
N LEU A 282 -17.98 -2.24 10.70
CA LEU A 282 -16.91 -1.50 11.41
C LEU A 282 -17.29 -1.19 12.87
N VAL A 283 -18.56 -0.87 13.12
CA VAL A 283 -19.10 -0.63 14.48
C VAL A 283 -19.24 -1.93 15.27
N ASP A 284 -19.82 -2.97 14.68
CA ASP A 284 -20.18 -4.20 15.39
C ASP A 284 -18.98 -5.12 15.63
N ARG A 285 -18.06 -5.19 14.66
CA ARG A 285 -17.02 -6.22 14.62
C ARG A 285 -15.61 -5.67 14.71
N GLY A 286 -15.45 -4.36 14.51
CA GLY A 286 -14.20 -3.66 14.68
C GLY A 286 -13.64 -3.08 13.39
N ALA A 287 -12.70 -2.16 13.60
CA ALA A 287 -12.13 -1.27 12.62
C ALA A 287 -11.17 -1.94 11.64
N TRP A 288 -10.85 -1.24 10.55
CA TRP A 288 -9.77 -1.63 9.65
C TRP A 288 -8.50 -0.85 9.96
N LEU A 289 -7.36 -1.54 10.00
CA LEU A 289 -6.03 -0.95 10.02
C LEU A 289 -5.38 -1.16 8.66
N ILE A 290 -5.34 -0.12 7.85
CA ILE A 290 -4.65 -0.10 6.56
C ILE A 290 -3.17 0.21 6.83
N TYR A 291 -2.29 -0.71 6.43
CA TYR A 291 -0.86 -0.62 6.61
C TYR A 291 -0.18 -0.74 5.25
N GLY A 292 0.41 0.34 4.73
CA GLY A 292 1.11 0.26 3.45
C GLY A 292 1.60 1.61 2.96
N ASP A 293 2.00 1.64 1.69
CA ASP A 293 2.58 2.82 1.07
C ASP A 293 1.51 3.86 0.64
N SER A 294 1.85 4.77 -0.29
CA SER A 294 0.94 5.86 -0.72
C SER A 294 -0.27 5.35 -1.46
N LEU A 295 -0.23 4.13 -1.98
CA LEU A 295 -1.38 3.48 -2.59
C LEU A 295 -2.35 3.00 -1.52
N SER A 296 -1.86 2.63 -0.33
CA SER A 296 -2.70 2.34 0.84
C SER A 296 -3.27 3.62 1.48
N GLU A 297 -2.49 4.70 1.52
CA GLU A 297 -2.97 6.04 1.92
C GLU A 297 -4.14 6.50 1.03
N GLN A 298 -4.08 6.24 -0.28
CA GLN A 298 -5.20 6.52 -1.19
C GLN A 298 -6.46 5.71 -0.89
N GLN A 299 -6.32 4.45 -0.45
CA GLN A 299 -7.48 3.65 -0.03
C GLN A 299 -8.16 4.28 1.19
N PHE A 300 -7.37 4.73 2.17
CA PHE A 300 -7.88 5.47 3.32
C PHE A 300 -8.58 6.77 2.89
N PHE A 301 -7.98 7.52 1.96
CA PHE A 301 -8.58 8.72 1.41
C PHE A 301 -9.91 8.43 0.68
N SER A 302 -9.97 7.41 -0.18
CA SER A 302 -11.20 7.00 -0.88
C SER A 302 -12.31 6.63 0.12
N LEU A 303 -12.00 5.89 1.17
CA LEU A 303 -12.94 5.59 2.27
C LEU A 303 -13.47 6.85 2.96
N SER A 304 -12.65 7.89 3.10
CA SER A 304 -13.07 9.17 3.67
C SER A 304 -14.16 9.87 2.82
N CYS A 305 -14.17 9.61 1.51
CA CYS A 305 -15.14 10.14 0.57
C CYS A 305 -16.38 9.25 0.49
N ALA A 306 -16.21 7.93 0.36
CA ALA A 306 -17.31 6.96 0.28
C ALA A 306 -18.17 6.96 1.55
N LEU A 307 -17.56 7.16 2.72
CA LEU A 307 -18.27 7.14 4.01
C LEU A 307 -18.77 8.54 4.46
N TYR A 308 -18.56 9.59 3.67
CA TYR A 308 -19.09 10.92 3.97
C TYR A 308 -20.62 10.94 3.72
N PRO A 309 -21.46 11.54 4.59
CA PRO A 309 -21.14 12.43 5.71
C PRO A 309 -21.11 11.76 7.08
N HIS A 310 -20.94 10.44 7.13
CA HIS A 310 -21.07 9.66 8.38
C HIS A 310 -19.80 9.65 9.22
N VAL A 311 -18.66 9.98 8.61
CA VAL A 311 -17.37 9.95 9.27
C VAL A 311 -16.67 11.30 9.21
N ARG A 312 -15.79 11.53 10.20
CA ARG A 312 -14.82 12.63 10.23
C ARG A 312 -13.42 12.04 10.24
N ALA A 313 -12.49 12.68 9.54
CA ALA A 313 -11.10 12.31 9.64
C ALA A 313 -10.42 13.07 10.79
N VAL A 314 -9.42 12.45 11.42
CA VAL A 314 -8.51 13.10 12.36
C VAL A 314 -7.09 12.81 11.92
N TRP A 315 -6.34 13.90 11.84
CA TRP A 315 -4.94 13.95 11.46
C TRP A 315 -4.26 14.76 12.56
N PRO A 316 -3.29 14.22 13.31
CA PRO A 316 -2.69 14.96 14.42
C PRO A 316 -1.87 16.19 14.00
N TYR A 317 -1.69 16.44 12.69
CA TYR A 317 -0.67 17.34 12.16
C TYR A 317 -1.25 18.42 11.23
N PRO A 318 -0.74 19.68 11.26
CA PRO A 318 -1.08 20.68 10.27
C PRO A 318 -0.64 20.23 8.86
N SER A 319 -1.14 20.89 7.81
CA SER A 319 -0.79 20.62 6.41
C SER A 319 0.70 20.28 6.27
N MET A 320 1.01 19.05 5.82
CA MET A 320 2.25 18.34 5.41
C MET A 320 3.56 19.13 5.10
N SER A 321 3.73 20.38 5.51
CA SER A 321 4.89 21.22 5.20
C SER A 321 6.17 20.72 5.85
N GLU A 322 6.06 19.84 6.83
CA GLU A 322 7.17 19.06 7.36
C GLU A 322 6.87 17.59 7.07
N TRP A 323 7.43 17.07 5.97
CA TRP A 323 7.36 15.67 5.51
C TRP A 323 7.70 14.60 6.56
N ARG A 324 8.00 14.98 7.81
CA ARG A 324 8.57 14.17 8.88
C ARG A 324 7.59 13.81 9.99
N GLN A 325 6.28 13.88 9.75
CA GLN A 325 5.31 13.87 10.84
C GLN A 325 4.11 12.94 10.65
N VAL A 326 3.93 12.23 9.53
CA VAL A 326 2.77 11.33 9.38
C VAL A 326 2.98 10.07 10.22
N LYS A 327 2.00 9.71 11.06
CA LYS A 327 2.10 8.55 11.96
C LYS A 327 0.89 7.64 11.93
N GLU A 328 -0.27 8.17 12.29
CA GLU A 328 -1.55 7.49 12.24
C GLU A 328 -2.61 8.46 11.72
N GLU A 329 -3.45 8.00 10.80
CA GLU A 329 -4.61 8.72 10.27
C GLU A 329 -5.86 7.93 10.65
N HIS A 330 -6.94 8.60 11.05
CA HIS A 330 -8.13 7.92 11.57
C HIS A 330 -9.42 8.48 10.98
N LEU A 331 -10.37 7.59 10.66
CA LEU A 331 -11.76 7.94 10.41
C LEU A 331 -12.60 7.56 11.64
N PHE A 332 -13.37 8.51 12.16
CA PHE A 332 -14.27 8.33 13.29
C PHE A 332 -15.72 8.50 12.86
N LEU A 333 -16.62 7.74 13.47
CA LEU A 333 -18.06 7.95 13.32
C LEU A 333 -18.44 9.34 13.83
N ILE A 334 -19.37 10.01 13.14
CA ILE A 334 -19.97 11.26 13.61
C ILE A 334 -21.26 10.92 14.38
N PRO A 335 -21.47 11.42 15.61
CA PRO A 335 -22.67 11.13 16.40
C PRO A 335 -23.96 11.62 15.74
N ASP A 336 -23.88 12.71 14.97
CA ASP A 336 -24.98 13.28 14.21
C ASP A 336 -25.14 12.68 12.81
N SER A 337 -24.51 11.52 12.54
CA SER A 337 -24.63 10.83 11.25
C SER A 337 -26.12 10.64 10.86
N PRO A 338 -26.53 11.01 9.63
CA PRO A 338 -27.90 10.82 9.17
C PRO A 338 -28.40 9.37 9.28
N LEU A 339 -27.51 8.38 9.16
CA LEU A 339 -27.85 6.97 9.32
C LEU A 339 -28.19 6.60 10.76
N ILE A 340 -27.54 7.23 11.74
CA ILE A 340 -27.87 7.05 13.16
C ILE A 340 -29.23 7.70 13.45
N GLN A 341 -29.42 8.95 12.99
CA GLN A 341 -30.67 9.70 13.22
C GLN A 341 -31.90 9.00 12.64
N ARG A 342 -31.75 8.31 11.50
CA ARG A 342 -32.81 7.53 10.85
C ARG A 342 -32.93 6.09 11.37
N GLY A 343 -32.09 5.68 12.33
CA GLY A 343 -32.08 4.33 12.89
C GLY A 343 -31.61 3.23 11.93
N LYS A 344 -30.91 3.60 10.84
CA LYS A 344 -30.35 2.67 9.85
C LYS A 344 -28.99 2.12 10.28
N LEU A 345 -28.20 2.92 11.02
CA LEU A 345 -26.97 2.50 11.67
C LEU A 345 -27.20 2.37 13.18
N ARG A 346 -26.96 1.18 13.72
CA ARG A 346 -27.08 0.92 15.16
C ARG A 346 -25.70 1.04 15.81
N VAL A 347 -25.62 1.89 16.84
CA VAL A 347 -24.39 2.16 17.58
C VAL A 347 -24.58 1.69 19.02
N PRO A 348 -23.62 0.93 19.61
CA PRO A 348 -23.69 0.51 21.00
C PRO A 348 -23.86 1.68 21.98
N GLU A 349 -24.57 1.43 23.07
CA GLU A 349 -24.69 2.41 24.16
C GLU A 349 -23.29 2.73 24.72
N GLY A 350 -23.00 4.03 24.90
CA GLY A 350 -21.70 4.49 25.39
C GLY A 350 -20.55 4.42 24.38
N TRP A 351 -20.84 4.31 23.07
CA TRP A 351 -19.80 4.34 22.03
C TRP A 351 -18.87 5.55 22.14
N ASP A 352 -17.58 5.30 22.03
CA ASP A 352 -16.53 6.32 22.14
C ASP A 352 -16.21 6.93 20.77
N TYR A 353 -16.98 7.96 20.38
CA TYR A 353 -16.85 8.66 19.08
C TYR A 353 -15.48 9.32 18.84
N ASP A 354 -14.66 9.47 19.88
CA ASP A 354 -13.34 10.11 19.81
C ASP A 354 -12.18 9.13 20.07
N GLY A 355 -12.49 7.89 20.46
CA GLY A 355 -11.50 6.89 20.86
C GLY A 355 -11.63 5.55 20.15
N SER A 356 -12.68 5.37 19.34
CA SER A 356 -12.96 4.17 18.55
C SER A 356 -12.94 4.51 17.06
N PRO A 357 -11.76 4.46 16.41
CA PRO A 357 -11.68 4.71 14.97
C PRO A 357 -12.40 3.58 14.22
N LEU A 358 -13.04 3.89 13.11
CA LEU A 358 -13.63 2.91 12.19
C LEU A 358 -12.60 2.43 11.16
N VAL A 359 -11.73 3.33 10.71
CA VAL A 359 -10.62 3.01 9.81
C VAL A 359 -9.40 3.76 10.33
N SER A 360 -8.23 3.15 10.26
CA SER A 360 -6.97 3.83 10.48
C SER A 360 -5.97 3.48 9.39
N HIS A 361 -5.09 4.42 9.08
CA HIS A 361 -3.99 4.21 8.16
C HIS A 361 -2.66 4.51 8.85
N VAL A 362 -1.69 3.64 8.62
CA VAL A 362 -0.30 3.82 9.03
C VAL A 362 0.57 3.63 7.80
N ARG A 363 1.33 4.67 7.46
CA ARG A 363 2.26 4.65 6.34
C ARG A 363 3.40 3.68 6.61
N THR A 364 3.67 2.80 5.65
CA THR A 364 4.88 1.97 5.58
C THR A 364 5.31 1.79 4.14
N ASP A 365 6.55 2.12 3.80
CA ASP A 365 7.06 1.92 2.44
C ASP A 365 7.40 0.45 2.15
N HIS A 366 7.88 -0.27 3.17
CA HIS A 366 8.41 -1.63 3.01
C HIS A 366 7.81 -2.65 3.99
N GLY A 367 6.96 -2.21 4.91
CA GLY A 367 6.40 -3.04 5.98
C GLY A 367 7.32 -3.28 7.19
N LEU A 368 8.58 -2.85 7.13
CA LEU A 368 9.55 -2.91 8.22
C LEU A 368 10.25 -1.56 8.39
N ALA A 369 10.64 -1.21 9.61
CA ALA A 369 11.47 -0.02 9.85
C ALA A 369 12.84 -0.14 9.17
N PRO A 370 13.52 0.98 8.89
CA PRO A 370 14.77 0.93 8.14
C PRO A 370 15.88 0.14 8.85
N GLU A 371 15.98 0.24 10.18
CA GLU A 371 16.89 -0.61 10.95
C GLU A 371 16.54 -2.10 10.90
N GLU A 372 15.25 -2.45 10.79
CA GLU A 372 14.77 -3.82 10.67
C GLU A 372 15.13 -4.37 9.27
N LEU A 373 15.05 -3.55 8.23
CA LEU A 373 15.50 -3.88 6.86
C LEU A 373 17.01 -4.14 6.82
N VAL A 374 17.82 -3.24 7.39
CA VAL A 374 19.28 -3.39 7.48
C VAL A 374 19.66 -4.65 8.24
N SER A 375 19.08 -4.86 9.42
CA SER A 375 19.34 -6.03 10.25
C SER A 375 18.94 -7.33 9.53
N LEU A 376 17.81 -7.33 8.82
CA LEU A 376 17.34 -8.49 8.07
C LEU A 376 18.29 -8.82 6.91
N PHE A 377 18.78 -7.82 6.17
CA PHE A 377 19.76 -8.02 5.12
C PHE A 377 21.07 -8.64 5.66
N GLU A 378 21.56 -8.17 6.81
CA GLU A 378 22.75 -8.75 7.46
C GLU A 378 22.60 -10.24 7.78
N THR A 379 21.38 -10.72 8.05
CA THR A 379 21.16 -12.16 8.34
C THR A 379 21.54 -13.07 7.19
N VAL A 380 21.41 -12.61 5.94
CA VAL A 380 21.80 -13.37 4.74
C VAL A 380 23.32 -13.51 4.65
N HIS A 381 24.06 -12.55 5.17
CA HIS A 381 25.54 -12.53 5.18
C HIS A 381 26.17 -13.01 6.49
N ALA A 382 25.36 -13.37 7.47
CA ALA A 382 25.87 -13.86 8.75
C ALA A 382 26.64 -15.18 8.55
N LYS A 383 27.81 -15.31 9.19
CA LYS A 383 28.60 -16.56 9.14
C LYS A 383 27.84 -17.78 9.68
N SER A 384 26.84 -17.54 10.52
CA SER A 384 25.95 -18.55 11.09
C SER A 384 24.72 -18.83 10.24
N ALA A 385 24.53 -18.14 9.11
CA ALA A 385 23.39 -18.36 8.23
C ALA A 385 23.43 -19.80 7.67
N PRO A 386 22.36 -20.59 7.82
CA PRO A 386 22.32 -21.94 7.28
C PRO A 386 22.46 -21.94 5.75
N PRO A 387 23.23 -22.86 5.13
CA PRO A 387 23.38 -22.91 3.67
C PRO A 387 22.05 -23.06 2.92
N ALA A 388 21.09 -23.77 3.51
CA ALA A 388 19.75 -23.93 2.95
C ALA A 388 18.97 -22.61 2.92
N PHE A 389 19.19 -21.72 3.90
CA PHE A 389 18.57 -20.40 3.94
C PHE A 389 19.18 -19.47 2.89
N THR A 390 20.51 -19.39 2.81
CA THR A 390 21.20 -18.55 1.80
C THR A 390 20.93 -19.04 0.38
N ALA A 391 20.71 -20.34 0.19
CA ALA A 391 20.34 -20.91 -1.11
C ALA A 391 18.95 -20.47 -1.62
N LEU A 392 18.08 -19.93 -0.74
CA LEU A 392 16.81 -19.34 -1.15
C LEU A 392 16.98 -17.95 -1.78
N TYR A 393 18.10 -17.28 -1.48
CA TYR A 393 18.38 -15.91 -1.92
C TYR A 393 19.77 -15.82 -2.57
N PRO A 394 20.00 -16.54 -3.67
CA PRO A 394 21.31 -16.56 -4.33
C PRO A 394 21.77 -15.17 -4.78
N ASP A 395 20.87 -14.30 -5.22
CA ASP A 395 21.23 -12.99 -5.75
C ASP A 395 21.65 -12.05 -4.65
N LEU A 396 20.93 -12.03 -3.51
CA LEU A 396 21.33 -11.32 -2.31
C LEU A 396 22.64 -11.85 -1.75
N THR A 397 22.76 -13.17 -1.61
CA THR A 397 23.96 -13.82 -1.05
C THR A 397 25.20 -13.55 -1.90
N SER A 398 25.04 -13.35 -3.22
CA SER A 398 26.13 -13.04 -4.13
C SER A 398 26.73 -11.63 -3.93
N LEU A 399 25.99 -10.72 -3.28
CA LEU A 399 26.46 -9.37 -3.01
C LEU A 399 27.47 -9.35 -1.85
N PRO A 400 28.47 -8.46 -1.89
CA PRO A 400 29.24 -8.18 -0.69
C PRO A 400 28.34 -7.52 0.36
N PRO A 401 28.52 -7.81 1.67
CA PRO A 401 27.82 -7.07 2.71
C PRO A 401 28.21 -5.59 2.65
N PHE A 402 27.25 -4.71 2.91
CA PHE A 402 27.48 -3.27 2.98
C PHE A 402 28.36 -2.91 4.19
N SER A 403 29.24 -1.91 4.02
CA SER A 403 30.05 -1.35 5.10
C SER A 403 30.13 0.18 4.93
N PRO A 404 29.41 0.96 5.76
CA PRO A 404 28.59 0.51 6.89
C PRO A 404 27.28 -0.19 6.44
N PRO A 405 26.62 -1.01 7.27
CA PRO A 405 25.41 -1.75 6.89
C PRO A 405 24.26 -0.87 6.39
N GLU A 406 24.13 0.34 6.93
CA GLU A 406 23.10 1.32 6.55
C GLU A 406 23.23 1.76 5.08
N ALA A 407 24.39 1.54 4.45
CA ALA A 407 24.58 1.79 3.02
C ALA A 407 23.73 0.86 2.12
N LEU A 408 23.02 -0.12 2.68
CA LEU A 408 21.92 -0.80 1.98
C LEU A 408 20.85 0.19 1.50
N LEU A 409 20.56 1.22 2.29
CA LEU A 409 19.53 2.22 2.01
C LEU A 409 20.15 3.41 1.27
N THR A 410 19.37 4.05 0.41
CA THR A 410 19.75 5.33 -0.20
C THR A 410 19.54 6.48 0.78
N ASP A 411 19.80 7.71 0.33
CA ASP A 411 19.50 8.93 1.08
C ASP A 411 18.01 9.33 1.02
N VAL A 412 17.20 8.62 0.24
CA VAL A 412 15.76 8.83 0.19
C VAL A 412 15.14 8.31 1.48
N GLU A 413 14.43 9.19 2.18
CA GLU A 413 13.76 8.85 3.43
C GLU A 413 12.75 7.72 3.22
N THR A 414 12.79 6.76 4.14
CA THR A 414 11.89 5.62 4.19
C THR A 414 10.87 5.82 5.32
N PHE A 415 9.59 5.77 4.96
CA PHE A 415 8.48 6.06 5.86
C PHE A 415 7.92 4.76 6.42
N SER A 416 8.60 4.14 7.39
CA SER A 416 8.13 2.91 8.03
C SER A 416 8.37 2.92 9.54
N PRO A 417 7.32 2.79 10.38
CA PRO A 417 7.51 2.49 11.80
C PRO A 417 7.99 1.05 11.97
N SER A 418 8.43 0.71 13.19
CA SER A 418 8.75 -0.68 13.51
C SER A 418 7.54 -1.58 13.39
N LEU A 419 7.73 -2.83 12.96
CA LEU A 419 6.62 -3.77 12.85
C LEU A 419 5.97 -4.06 14.22
N ASP A 420 6.74 -4.00 15.31
CA ASP A 420 6.22 -4.15 16.67
C ASP A 420 5.24 -3.04 17.03
N TYR A 421 5.48 -1.80 16.58
CA TYR A 421 4.52 -0.70 16.76
C TYR A 421 3.20 -1.01 16.07
N THR A 422 3.24 -1.43 14.80
CA THR A 422 2.03 -1.78 14.02
C THR A 422 1.28 -2.96 14.64
N LEU A 423 2.00 -3.99 15.07
CA LEU A 423 1.42 -5.16 15.74
C LEU A 423 0.76 -4.80 17.07
N GLN A 424 1.37 -3.91 17.86
CA GLN A 424 0.76 -3.41 19.08
C GLN A 424 -0.48 -2.57 18.78
N LEU A 425 -0.45 -1.72 17.75
CA LEU A 425 -1.63 -0.97 17.31
C LEU A 425 -2.76 -1.91 16.88
N PHE A 426 -2.45 -2.93 16.08
CA PHE A 426 -3.43 -3.88 15.59
C PHE A 426 -4.05 -4.71 16.71
N LEU A 427 -3.23 -5.29 17.59
CA LEU A 427 -3.70 -6.21 18.63
C LEU A 427 -4.23 -5.50 19.87
N ARG A 428 -3.63 -4.36 20.23
CA ARG A 428 -3.80 -3.68 21.52
C ARG A 428 -3.80 -2.15 21.34
N PRO A 429 -4.71 -1.60 20.52
CA PRO A 429 -4.71 -0.17 20.14
C PRO A 429 -4.76 0.79 21.33
N SER A 430 -5.35 0.41 22.45
CA SER A 430 -5.42 1.26 23.65
C SER A 430 -4.15 1.29 24.49
N ARG A 431 -3.17 0.42 24.22
CA ARG A 431 -1.92 0.35 24.99
C ARG A 431 -0.86 1.29 24.44
N TYR A 432 0.07 1.68 25.30
CA TYR A 432 1.26 2.43 24.90
C TYR A 432 2.03 1.65 23.83
N ARG A 433 2.47 2.36 22.79
CA ARG A 433 3.26 1.82 21.69
C ARG A 433 4.59 2.54 21.65
N ASN A 434 5.67 1.77 21.57
CA ASN A 434 6.98 2.35 21.38
C ASN A 434 7.25 2.49 19.87
N ILE A 435 7.42 3.72 19.40
CA ILE A 435 7.86 3.99 18.04
C ILE A 435 9.39 4.01 18.07
N SER A 436 10.04 2.95 17.59
CA SER A 436 11.50 2.87 17.50
C SER A 436 11.93 2.94 16.04
N THR A 437 12.40 4.10 15.59
CA THR A 437 13.05 4.27 14.28
C THR A 437 14.26 5.19 14.39
N SER A 438 15.46 4.64 14.38
CA SER A 438 16.71 5.40 14.53
C SER A 438 17.18 6.06 13.24
N ILE A 439 16.78 5.52 12.08
CA ILE A 439 17.23 5.98 10.75
C ILE A 439 16.17 6.86 10.06
N SER A 440 14.88 6.66 10.34
CA SER A 440 13.79 7.47 9.75
C SER A 440 13.44 8.67 10.64
N PRO A 441 13.74 9.93 10.23
CA PRO A 441 13.31 11.11 10.96
C PRO A 441 11.79 11.21 11.08
N SER A 442 11.02 10.67 10.15
CA SER A 442 9.55 10.74 10.19
C SER A 442 8.92 10.01 11.37
N TYR A 443 9.54 8.92 11.80
CA TYR A 443 9.04 8.10 12.91
C TYR A 443 9.89 8.21 14.17
N ALA A 444 11.02 8.94 14.13
CA ALA A 444 11.91 9.07 15.28
C ALA A 444 11.18 9.68 16.51
N PRO A 445 11.36 9.13 17.73
CA PRO A 445 10.80 9.73 18.94
C PRO A 445 11.17 11.21 19.11
N SER A 446 12.36 11.60 18.68
CA SER A 446 12.89 12.97 18.79
C SER A 446 12.19 13.99 17.91
N THR A 447 11.53 13.56 16.84
CA THR A 447 10.81 14.42 15.89
C THR A 447 9.31 14.39 16.13
N THR A 448 8.85 13.59 17.09
CA THR A 448 7.43 13.41 17.38
C THR A 448 6.99 14.41 18.44
N PRO A 449 6.08 15.35 18.12
CA PRO A 449 5.56 16.25 19.13
C PRO A 449 4.81 15.47 20.23
N PRO A 450 5.03 15.75 21.53
CA PRO A 450 4.34 15.04 22.61
C PRO A 450 2.81 15.11 22.54
N ASN A 451 2.27 16.21 22.01
CA ASN A 451 0.83 16.37 21.79
C ASN A 451 0.30 15.42 20.70
N ALA A 452 1.11 15.08 19.70
CA ALA A 452 0.69 14.15 18.65
C ALA A 452 0.61 12.71 19.17
N VAL A 453 1.57 12.28 19.99
CA VAL A 453 1.50 10.99 20.70
C VAL A 453 0.26 10.92 21.60
N GLU A 454 -0.08 12.01 22.28
CA GLU A 454 -1.29 12.06 23.09
C GLU A 454 -2.56 12.00 22.24
N ILE A 455 -2.61 12.70 21.10
CA ILE A 455 -3.72 12.60 20.15
C ILE A 455 -3.88 11.15 19.66
N GLU A 456 -2.80 10.49 19.24
CA GLU A 456 -2.81 9.09 18.79
C GLU A 456 -3.31 8.14 19.90
N ARG A 457 -2.84 8.36 21.14
CA ARG A 457 -3.29 7.58 22.31
C ARG A 457 -4.78 7.80 22.58
N GLN A 458 -5.25 9.04 22.49
CA GLN A 458 -6.66 9.36 22.70
C GLN A 458 -7.54 8.82 21.57
N ALA A 459 -7.06 8.91 20.33
CA ALA A 459 -7.72 8.43 19.12
C ALA A 459 -7.97 6.92 19.12
N THR A 460 -7.14 6.15 19.84
CA THR A 460 -7.17 4.68 19.85
C THR A 460 -7.51 4.08 21.22
N ARG A 461 -7.88 4.90 22.22
CA ARG A 461 -8.10 4.49 23.62
C ARG A 461 -9.19 3.44 23.80
N SER A 462 -10.15 3.39 22.88
CA SER A 462 -11.28 2.45 22.84
C SER A 462 -11.31 1.67 21.52
N GLY A 463 -10.23 1.75 20.73
CA GLY A 463 -10.14 1.12 19.43
C GLY A 463 -10.17 -0.39 19.51
N SER A 464 -10.64 -1.02 18.43
CA SER A 464 -10.57 -2.46 18.24
C SER A 464 -10.50 -2.72 16.74
N TYR A 465 -9.35 -3.19 16.25
CA TYR A 465 -9.19 -3.52 14.84
C TYR A 465 -9.58 -4.96 14.57
N ARG A 466 -10.38 -5.19 13.55
CA ARG A 466 -10.71 -6.51 13.04
C ARG A 466 -9.78 -6.97 11.93
N ALA A 467 -9.37 -6.06 11.06
CA ALA A 467 -8.55 -6.39 9.90
C ALA A 467 -7.28 -5.56 9.88
N LEU A 468 -6.14 -6.19 9.58
CA LEU A 468 -4.94 -5.51 9.12
C LEU A 468 -4.83 -5.72 7.62
N ILE A 469 -4.93 -4.65 6.84
CA ILE A 469 -4.87 -4.68 5.37
C ILE A 469 -3.50 -4.17 4.95
N PHE A 470 -2.66 -5.08 4.48
CA PHE A 470 -1.27 -4.83 4.13
C PHE A 470 -1.06 -4.79 2.61
N SER A 471 -0.30 -3.80 2.14
CA SER A 471 0.21 -3.74 0.76
C SER A 471 1.55 -3.04 0.71
N THR A 472 2.49 -3.60 -0.05
CA THR A 472 3.81 -3.00 -0.28
C THR A 472 4.38 -3.54 -1.59
N GLY A 473 5.25 -2.77 -2.23
CA GLY A 473 6.04 -3.26 -3.37
C GLY A 473 6.63 -2.12 -4.21
N ALA A 474 5.91 -1.01 -4.34
CA ALA A 474 6.35 0.14 -5.15
C ALA A 474 7.71 0.71 -4.71
N HIS A 475 8.00 0.64 -3.41
CA HIS A 475 9.24 1.16 -2.82
C HIS A 475 10.39 0.16 -2.76
N PHE A 476 10.17 -1.08 -3.20
CA PHE A 476 11.26 -2.04 -3.43
C PHE A 476 11.92 -1.71 -4.77
N SER A 477 12.73 -0.66 -4.77
CA SER A 477 13.41 -0.15 -5.97
C SER A 477 14.79 0.40 -5.66
N ALA A 478 15.56 0.62 -6.72
CA ALA A 478 16.85 1.31 -6.66
C ALA A 478 16.77 2.74 -6.12
N ARG A 479 15.56 3.30 -5.97
CA ARG A 479 15.37 4.59 -5.32
C ARG A 479 15.59 4.51 -3.81
N HIS A 480 15.22 3.41 -3.16
CA HIS A 480 15.30 3.25 -1.70
C HIS A 480 16.42 2.30 -1.27
N PHE A 481 16.89 1.44 -2.17
CA PHE A 481 17.94 0.47 -1.88
C PHE A 481 19.12 0.60 -2.85
N ASN A 482 20.34 0.51 -2.33
CA ASN A 482 21.57 0.38 -3.11
C ASN A 482 21.80 -1.07 -3.59
N LEU A 483 20.73 -1.78 -3.95
CA LEU A 483 20.79 -3.11 -4.54
C LEU A 483 20.96 -2.99 -6.06
N PRO A 484 21.75 -3.88 -6.69
CA PRO A 484 21.98 -3.80 -8.13
C PRO A 484 20.67 -4.08 -8.88
N PHE A 485 20.20 -3.06 -9.60
CA PHE A 485 19.07 -3.19 -10.51
C PHE A 485 19.54 -3.80 -11.84
N LYS A 486 18.81 -4.80 -12.33
CA LYS A 486 19.03 -5.39 -13.65
C LYS A 486 17.72 -5.42 -14.43
N PRO A 487 17.57 -4.62 -15.50
CA PRO A 487 16.42 -4.76 -16.38
C PRO A 487 16.47 -6.13 -17.09
N GLU A 488 15.33 -6.82 -17.06
CA GLU A 488 14.98 -8.08 -17.75
C GLU A 488 15.89 -9.32 -17.57
N GLY A 489 15.33 -10.37 -16.95
CA GLY A 489 15.83 -11.76 -17.04
C GLY A 489 17.12 -12.08 -16.26
N GLY A 490 17.75 -11.08 -15.64
CA GLY A 490 18.88 -11.25 -14.74
C GLY A 490 18.47 -11.49 -13.28
N PRO A 491 19.39 -12.06 -12.49
CA PRO A 491 19.22 -12.16 -11.05
C PRO A 491 18.90 -10.79 -10.41
N ASN A 492 17.81 -10.71 -9.64
CA ASN A 492 17.24 -9.47 -9.12
C ASN A 492 17.16 -9.52 -7.59
N ALA A 493 18.26 -9.10 -6.96
CA ALA A 493 18.38 -8.99 -5.51
C ALA A 493 17.25 -8.16 -4.86
N GLN A 494 16.67 -7.20 -5.58
CA GLN A 494 15.54 -6.41 -5.09
C GLN A 494 14.29 -7.26 -4.83
N ILE A 495 14.00 -8.21 -5.73
CA ILE A 495 12.86 -9.13 -5.61
C ILE A 495 13.12 -10.15 -4.50
N GLU A 496 14.34 -10.70 -4.43
CA GLU A 496 14.72 -11.58 -3.32
C GLU A 496 14.64 -10.87 -1.96
N PHE A 497 14.97 -9.57 -1.91
CA PHE A 497 14.84 -8.80 -0.68
C PHE A 497 13.38 -8.56 -0.30
N PHE A 498 12.51 -8.30 -1.28
CA PHE A 498 11.06 -8.29 -1.06
C PHE A 498 10.58 -9.63 -0.48
N ASP A 499 11.00 -10.76 -1.05
CA ASP A 499 10.63 -12.09 -0.56
C ASP A 499 11.06 -12.31 0.89
N LEU A 500 12.31 -11.94 1.21
CA LEU A 500 12.87 -12.05 2.55
C LEU A 500 12.09 -11.19 3.56
N VAL A 501 11.80 -9.93 3.20
CA VAL A 501 11.03 -9.00 4.03
C VAL A 501 9.62 -9.51 4.26
N LEU A 502 8.90 -9.89 3.22
CA LEU A 502 7.53 -10.39 3.34
C LEU A 502 7.46 -11.63 4.21
N ARG A 503 8.38 -12.59 4.04
CA ARG A 503 8.45 -13.79 4.88
C ARG A 503 8.68 -13.45 6.35
N GLU A 504 9.60 -12.54 6.65
CA GLU A 504 9.84 -12.15 8.05
C GLU A 504 8.64 -11.43 8.66
N MET A 505 7.97 -10.57 7.89
CA MET A 505 6.73 -9.92 8.32
C MET A 505 5.64 -10.93 8.65
N LEU A 506 5.37 -11.88 7.74
CA LEU A 506 4.36 -12.93 7.96
C LEU A 506 4.70 -13.78 9.19
N ASN A 507 5.97 -14.15 9.36
CA ASN A 507 6.43 -14.87 10.55
C ASN A 507 6.18 -14.06 11.84
N ARG A 508 6.42 -12.75 11.83
CA ARG A 508 6.14 -11.87 12.98
C ARG A 508 4.66 -11.69 13.23
N PHE A 509 3.83 -11.60 12.17
CA PHE A 509 2.38 -11.61 12.30
C PHE A 509 1.86 -12.88 12.96
N ALA A 510 2.29 -14.05 12.50
CA ALA A 510 1.89 -15.32 13.13
C ALA A 510 2.32 -15.40 14.59
N ARG A 511 3.59 -15.10 14.91
CA ARG A 511 4.07 -15.10 16.32
C ARG A 511 3.28 -14.13 17.21
N ALA A 512 2.94 -12.95 16.69
CA ALA A 512 2.16 -11.97 17.44
C ALA A 512 0.71 -12.44 17.66
N LEU A 513 0.08 -13.05 16.66
CA LEU A 513 -1.26 -13.63 16.78
C LEU A 513 -1.27 -14.82 17.74
N GLU A 514 -0.29 -15.72 17.66
CA GLU A 514 -0.16 -16.90 18.53
C GLU A 514 0.09 -16.53 20.00
N SER A 515 0.83 -15.43 20.24
CA SER A 515 1.11 -14.93 21.59
C SER A 515 0.05 -13.99 22.15
N ALA A 516 -0.90 -13.55 21.32
CA ALA A 516 -2.03 -12.72 21.75
C ALA A 516 -3.01 -13.54 22.60
N SER A 517 -3.69 -12.88 23.55
CA SER A 517 -4.79 -13.54 24.28
C SER A 517 -5.92 -13.91 23.32
N GLU A 518 -6.80 -14.83 23.73
CA GLU A 518 -7.98 -15.17 22.91
C GLU A 518 -8.83 -13.93 22.59
N GLU A 519 -9.01 -13.05 23.56
CA GLU A 519 -9.71 -11.77 23.39
C GLU A 519 -8.99 -10.85 22.39
N GLU A 520 -7.66 -10.74 22.50
CA GLU A 520 -6.83 -9.93 21.59
C GLU A 520 -6.77 -10.52 20.18
N ARG A 521 -7.04 -11.81 19.96
CA ARG A 521 -7.03 -12.44 18.63
C ARG A 521 -8.42 -12.58 18.01
N ARG A 522 -9.47 -12.54 18.82
CA ARG A 522 -10.83 -12.91 18.40
C ARG A 522 -11.29 -12.09 17.20
N GLY A 523 -11.64 -12.79 16.12
CA GLY A 523 -12.20 -12.19 14.90
C GLY A 523 -11.19 -11.45 14.04
N LYS A 524 -9.89 -11.46 14.40
CA LYS A 524 -8.85 -10.75 13.65
C LYS A 524 -8.43 -11.48 12.38
N GLU A 525 -8.13 -10.70 11.35
CA GLU A 525 -7.62 -11.18 10.07
C GLU A 525 -6.52 -10.25 9.54
N VAL A 526 -5.55 -10.83 8.83
CA VAL A 526 -4.52 -10.12 8.08
C VAL A 526 -4.78 -10.37 6.60
N ILE A 527 -5.06 -9.29 5.87
CA ILE A 527 -5.25 -9.30 4.42
C ILE A 527 -3.97 -8.75 3.80
N VAL A 528 -3.35 -9.50 2.90
CA VAL A 528 -2.25 -9.03 2.06
C VAL A 528 -2.80 -8.83 0.66
N ARG A 529 -2.77 -7.60 0.14
CA ARG A 529 -3.20 -7.30 -1.23
C ARG A 529 -1.99 -7.04 -2.14
N PRO A 530 -2.10 -7.34 -3.45
CA PRO A 530 -1.10 -6.94 -4.43
C PRO A 530 -0.79 -5.44 -4.37
N THR A 531 0.46 -5.07 -4.64
CA THR A 531 0.80 -3.68 -4.92
C THR A 531 0.20 -3.25 -6.25
N THR A 532 -0.28 -2.02 -6.32
CA THR A 532 -0.81 -1.43 -7.57
C THR A 532 0.31 -1.14 -8.55
N MET A 533 0.11 -1.51 -9.81
CA MET A 533 1.05 -1.24 -10.90
C MET A 533 0.94 0.20 -11.40
N GLY A 534 2.07 0.77 -11.82
CA GLY A 534 2.07 1.98 -12.63
C GLY A 534 1.99 1.69 -14.12
N HIS A 535 1.67 2.72 -14.91
CA HIS A 535 1.53 2.62 -16.36
C HIS A 535 2.33 3.70 -17.10
N ASP A 536 3.14 3.30 -18.08
CA ASP A 536 3.84 4.24 -18.96
C ASP A 536 2.81 5.10 -19.71
N ASP A 537 3.07 6.41 -19.80
CA ASP A 537 2.23 7.39 -20.51
C ASP A 537 0.73 7.31 -20.14
N CYS A 538 0.43 7.11 -18.85
CA CYS A 538 -0.93 6.93 -18.35
C CYS A 538 -1.93 8.02 -18.79
N HIS A 539 -1.46 9.25 -18.98
CA HIS A 539 -2.29 10.39 -19.39
C HIS A 539 -2.72 10.33 -20.86
N GLU A 540 -2.07 9.49 -21.68
CA GLU A 540 -2.46 9.23 -23.07
C GLU A 540 -3.54 8.14 -23.19
N ALA A 541 -3.78 7.39 -22.11
CA ALA A 541 -4.80 6.36 -22.11
C ALA A 541 -6.21 6.96 -22.27
N MET A 542 -6.98 6.40 -23.20
CA MET A 542 -8.34 6.86 -23.51
C MET A 542 -9.42 6.10 -22.73
N GLY A 543 -9.03 5.07 -21.99
CA GLY A 543 -9.91 4.25 -21.18
C GLY A 543 -9.23 2.96 -20.70
N PRO A 544 -10.00 2.05 -20.09
CA PRO A 544 -9.52 0.78 -19.59
C PRO A 544 -8.94 -0.12 -20.69
N LEU A 545 -7.95 -0.92 -20.32
CA LEU A 545 -7.46 -2.04 -21.10
C LEU A 545 -8.44 -3.22 -21.04
N GLN A 546 -8.41 -4.08 -22.06
CA GLN A 546 -9.16 -5.34 -22.06
C GLN A 546 -8.39 -6.47 -21.36
N GLU A 547 -7.07 -6.43 -21.44
CA GLU A 547 -6.15 -7.41 -20.86
C GLU A 547 -4.98 -6.68 -20.17
N GLU A 548 -4.43 -7.33 -19.15
CA GLU A 548 -3.23 -6.85 -18.47
C GLU A 548 -2.01 -7.02 -19.39
N ASP A 549 -1.09 -6.05 -19.36
CA ASP A 549 0.16 -6.15 -20.11
C ASP A 549 1.36 -6.01 -19.16
N GLU A 550 1.80 -7.16 -18.66
CA GLU A 550 2.90 -7.24 -17.67
C GLU A 550 4.24 -6.70 -18.20
N LYS A 551 4.39 -6.60 -19.52
CA LYS A 551 5.65 -6.24 -20.19
C LYS A 551 5.62 -4.85 -20.79
N LYS A 552 4.48 -4.17 -20.76
CA LYS A 552 4.33 -2.87 -21.41
C LYS A 552 5.24 -1.81 -20.79
N SER A 553 5.34 -1.85 -19.47
CA SER A 553 6.10 -0.83 -18.76
C SER A 553 7.59 -1.06 -18.90
N SER A 554 8.31 0.01 -19.18
CA SER A 554 9.77 0.09 -19.13
C SER A 554 10.25 1.08 -18.08
N TRP A 555 9.32 1.75 -17.38
CA TRP A 555 9.61 2.81 -16.43
C TRP A 555 9.75 2.29 -15.01
N TRP A 556 10.63 2.95 -14.25
CA TRP A 556 10.82 2.71 -12.81
C TRP A 556 11.02 1.22 -12.48
N SER A 557 10.52 0.78 -11.33
CA SER A 557 10.49 -0.62 -10.90
C SER A 557 9.16 -1.32 -11.21
N TRP A 558 8.29 -0.72 -12.05
CA TRP A 558 6.96 -1.28 -12.30
C TRP A 558 7.02 -2.71 -12.85
N PRO A 559 7.91 -3.09 -13.79
CA PRO A 559 8.02 -4.49 -14.22
C PRO A 559 8.33 -5.49 -13.09
N ASP A 560 9.08 -5.05 -12.08
CA ASP A 560 9.42 -5.90 -10.94
C ASP A 560 8.24 -6.09 -9.98
N MET A 561 7.32 -5.13 -9.91
CA MET A 561 6.13 -5.22 -9.07
C MET A 561 5.19 -6.36 -9.49
N TRP A 562 5.11 -6.68 -10.79
CA TRP A 562 4.41 -7.88 -11.28
C TRP A 562 5.01 -9.16 -10.69
N ARG A 563 6.34 -9.23 -10.68
CA ARG A 563 7.07 -10.38 -10.13
C ARG A 563 6.92 -10.44 -8.62
N MET A 564 7.04 -9.32 -7.92
CA MET A 564 6.82 -9.23 -6.47
C MET A 564 5.40 -9.65 -6.09
N ASN A 565 4.37 -9.22 -6.83
CA ASN A 565 2.98 -9.66 -6.60
C ASN A 565 2.83 -11.18 -6.75
N LYS A 566 3.41 -11.76 -7.82
CA LYS A 566 3.41 -13.21 -8.02
C LYS A 566 4.14 -13.95 -6.90
N HIS A 567 5.29 -13.44 -6.46
CA HIS A 567 6.04 -14.02 -5.36
C HIS A 567 5.27 -13.89 -4.04
N GLY A 568 4.66 -12.73 -3.77
CA GLY A 568 3.83 -12.48 -2.59
C GLY A 568 2.65 -13.44 -2.49
N ALA A 569 1.93 -13.66 -3.60
CA ALA A 569 0.87 -14.64 -3.68
C ALA A 569 1.36 -16.07 -3.33
N ASN A 570 2.51 -16.48 -3.88
CA ASN A 570 3.10 -17.78 -3.57
C ASN A 570 3.55 -17.87 -2.11
N ILE A 571 4.20 -16.84 -1.58
CA ILE A 571 4.69 -16.79 -0.20
C ILE A 571 3.52 -16.92 0.78
N VAL A 572 2.45 -16.15 0.60
CA VAL A 572 1.28 -16.20 1.49
C VAL A 572 0.55 -17.54 1.37
N ARG A 573 0.38 -18.08 0.15
CA ARG A 573 -0.20 -19.41 -0.06
C ARG A 573 0.60 -20.49 0.65
N ASP A 574 1.93 -20.49 0.47
CA ASP A 574 2.82 -21.50 1.04
C ASP A 574 2.95 -21.33 2.56
N PHE A 575 2.78 -20.10 3.07
CA PHE A 575 2.71 -19.81 4.51
C PHE A 575 1.48 -20.45 5.16
N ASN A 576 0.36 -20.55 4.43
CA ASN A 576 -0.84 -21.31 4.79
C ASN A 576 -1.36 -21.06 6.23
N HIS A 577 -1.33 -19.81 6.66
CA HIS A 577 -1.79 -19.42 7.99
C HIS A 577 -3.29 -19.08 7.96
N PRO A 578 -4.14 -19.60 8.87
CA PRO A 578 -5.60 -19.50 8.78
C PRO A 578 -6.17 -18.07 8.94
N LEU A 579 -5.36 -17.14 9.42
CA LEU A 579 -5.71 -15.73 9.62
C LEU A 579 -4.96 -14.78 8.67
N VAL A 580 -4.15 -15.29 7.74
CA VAL A 580 -3.44 -14.48 6.75
C VAL A 580 -3.91 -14.89 5.37
N THR A 581 -4.43 -13.94 4.60
CA THR A 581 -4.95 -14.20 3.26
C THR A 581 -4.30 -13.31 2.22
N TRP A 582 -3.91 -13.89 1.08
CA TRP A 582 -3.62 -13.12 -0.13
C TRP A 582 -4.92 -12.82 -0.85
N LEU A 583 -5.25 -11.54 -0.99
CA LEU A 583 -6.49 -11.08 -1.61
C LEU A 583 -6.20 -10.58 -3.02
N ASP A 584 -6.35 -11.46 -4.01
CA ASP A 584 -6.00 -11.16 -5.41
C ASP A 584 -7.04 -10.28 -6.11
N ILE A 585 -7.03 -9.00 -5.76
CA ILE A 585 -7.94 -7.95 -6.24
C ILE A 585 -7.21 -6.88 -7.07
N GLY A 586 -6.01 -7.20 -7.59
CA GLY A 586 -5.16 -6.25 -8.31
C GLY A 586 -5.58 -6.01 -9.77
N ARG A 587 -6.20 -7.01 -10.42
CA ARG A 587 -6.51 -6.95 -11.85
C ARG A 587 -7.36 -5.74 -12.27
N PRO A 588 -8.45 -5.36 -11.57
CA PRO A 588 -9.23 -4.19 -11.95
C PRO A 588 -8.38 -2.93 -12.05
N THR A 589 -7.38 -2.78 -11.19
CA THR A 589 -6.43 -1.67 -11.21
C THR A 589 -5.47 -1.72 -12.39
N ASN A 590 -4.92 -2.89 -12.67
CA ASN A 590 -3.96 -3.09 -13.76
C ASN A 590 -4.56 -2.87 -15.15
N LEU A 591 -5.90 -2.86 -15.25
CA LEU A 591 -6.61 -2.53 -16.48
C LEU A 591 -6.86 -1.02 -16.63
N ARG A 592 -6.36 -0.17 -15.73
CA ARG A 592 -6.78 1.25 -15.65
C ARG A 592 -5.63 2.25 -15.75
N PRO A 593 -4.87 2.25 -16.86
CA PRO A 593 -3.90 3.30 -17.13
C PRO A 593 -4.55 4.69 -17.20
N ASP A 594 -5.84 4.77 -17.54
CA ASP A 594 -6.60 6.02 -17.59
C ASP A 594 -7.00 6.56 -16.20
N ALA A 595 -6.89 5.77 -15.14
CA ALA A 595 -7.36 6.13 -13.80
C ALA A 595 -6.30 6.76 -12.89
N HIS A 596 -5.09 7.00 -13.39
CA HIS A 596 -4.01 7.59 -12.61
C HIS A 596 -4.30 9.04 -12.19
N THR A 597 -3.48 9.55 -11.28
CA THR A 597 -3.54 10.96 -10.89
C THR A 597 -3.01 11.87 -12.01
N ASN A 598 -3.24 13.17 -11.91
CA ASN A 598 -2.74 14.11 -12.93
C ASN A 598 -1.21 14.25 -12.94
N ASP A 599 -0.57 13.98 -11.80
CA ASP A 599 0.82 14.38 -11.57
C ASP A 599 1.78 13.18 -11.63
N ASP A 600 1.27 11.95 -11.53
CA ASP A 600 2.06 10.73 -11.66
C ASP A 600 1.23 9.52 -12.11
N CYS A 601 1.92 8.55 -12.71
CA CYS A 601 1.36 7.33 -13.26
C CYS A 601 1.55 6.09 -12.36
N LEU A 602 1.68 6.28 -11.04
CA LEU A 602 1.68 5.20 -10.06
C LEU A 602 0.42 5.28 -9.19
N HIS A 603 0.11 6.46 -8.67
CA HIS A 603 -1.06 6.71 -7.85
C HIS A 603 -2.33 6.83 -8.72
N LEU A 604 -3.46 6.49 -8.15
CA LEU A 604 -4.79 6.49 -8.76
C LEU A 604 -5.63 7.66 -8.28
N SER A 605 -6.53 8.12 -9.13
CA SER A 605 -7.56 9.08 -8.74
C SER A 605 -8.70 8.35 -8.03
N ALA A 606 -9.00 8.74 -6.79
CA ALA A 606 -10.18 8.29 -6.06
C ALA A 606 -11.46 8.75 -6.78
N GLY A 607 -12.45 7.85 -6.84
CA GLY A 607 -13.72 8.00 -7.52
C GLY A 607 -13.75 7.47 -8.96
N THR A 608 -12.64 6.88 -9.42
CA THR A 608 -12.55 6.18 -10.72
C THR A 608 -13.13 4.76 -10.67
N GLY A 609 -13.58 4.32 -9.49
CA GLY A 609 -14.08 2.98 -9.18
C GLY A 609 -12.97 1.99 -8.84
N VAL A 610 -11.69 2.35 -9.04
CA VAL A 610 -10.57 1.41 -8.85
C VAL A 610 -10.31 1.17 -7.36
N VAL A 611 -10.07 2.25 -6.62
CA VAL A 611 -9.78 2.20 -5.19
C VAL A 611 -11.04 1.82 -4.40
N GLU A 612 -12.19 2.28 -4.88
CA GLU A 612 -13.51 1.96 -4.34
C GLU A 612 -13.81 0.46 -4.49
N GLY A 613 -13.52 -0.15 -5.65
CA GLY A 613 -13.66 -1.58 -5.87
C GLY A 613 -12.84 -2.44 -4.89
N TRP A 614 -11.66 -1.98 -4.46
CA TRP A 614 -10.91 -2.67 -3.39
C TRP A 614 -11.69 -2.71 -2.09
N THR A 615 -12.29 -1.58 -1.71
CA THR A 615 -13.14 -1.47 -0.52
C THR A 615 -14.38 -2.35 -0.66
N HIS A 616 -15.05 -2.36 -1.82
CA HIS A 616 -16.24 -3.18 -2.06
C HIS A 616 -15.92 -4.66 -1.80
N TYR A 617 -14.84 -5.16 -2.39
CA TYR A 617 -14.47 -6.56 -2.25
C TYR A 617 -13.98 -6.91 -0.84
N MET A 618 -13.17 -6.05 -0.20
CA MET A 618 -12.72 -6.29 1.19
C MET A 618 -13.89 -6.29 2.19
N ALA A 619 -14.87 -5.40 2.01
CA ALA A 619 -16.08 -5.35 2.84
C ALA A 619 -16.91 -6.63 2.69
N TYR A 620 -17.09 -7.10 1.45
CA TYR A 620 -17.70 -8.40 1.18
C TYR A 620 -16.92 -9.54 1.86
N TRP A 621 -15.61 -9.63 1.60
CA TRP A 621 -14.76 -10.70 2.12
C TRP A 621 -14.84 -10.81 3.64
N LEU A 622 -14.63 -9.70 4.34
CA LEU A 622 -14.63 -9.68 5.80
C LEU A 622 -16.01 -10.01 6.37
N ARG A 623 -17.09 -9.55 5.76
CA ARG A 623 -18.46 -9.90 6.17
C ARG A 623 -18.72 -11.39 6.03
N GLU A 624 -18.45 -11.96 4.86
CA GLU A 624 -18.70 -13.39 4.60
C GLU A 624 -17.80 -14.28 5.47
N ARG A 625 -16.55 -13.88 5.69
CA ARG A 625 -15.63 -14.57 6.60
C ARG A 625 -16.15 -14.57 8.03
N ALA A 626 -16.70 -13.44 8.49
CA ALA A 626 -17.34 -13.35 9.81
C ALA A 626 -18.50 -14.33 9.93
N ALA A 627 -19.40 -14.31 8.94
CA ALA A 627 -20.59 -15.16 8.94
C ALA A 627 -20.21 -16.64 9.01
N TRP A 628 -19.20 -17.06 8.26
CA TRP A 628 -18.70 -18.44 8.32
C TRP A 628 -18.09 -18.79 9.69
N LEU A 629 -17.26 -17.91 10.25
CA LEU A 629 -16.66 -18.11 11.58
C LEU A 629 -17.69 -18.13 12.73
N ASP A 630 -18.84 -17.48 12.53
CA ASP A 630 -19.93 -17.48 13.50
C ASP A 630 -20.83 -18.72 13.37
N GLN A 631 -20.94 -19.32 12.18
CA GLN A 631 -21.70 -20.57 11.96
C GLN A 631 -20.93 -21.83 12.39
N GLY A 632 -19.60 -21.78 12.39
CA GLY A 632 -18.72 -22.87 12.81
C GLY A 632 -18.43 -22.92 14.32
N ARG A 633 -18.96 -21.97 15.09
CA ARG A 633 -18.89 -21.90 16.57
C ARG A 633 -20.26 -22.18 17.17
#